data_AF-R1H336-F1
#
_entry.id   AF-R1H336-F1
#
_cell.length_a   1.000
_cell.length_b   1.000
_cell.length_c   1.000
_cell.angle_alpha   90.00
_cell.angle_beta   90.00
_cell.angle_gamma   90.00
#
_symmetry.space_group_name_H-M   'P 1'
#
loop_
_entity.id
_entity.type
_entity.pdbx_description
1 polymer ?
#
loop_
_entity_poly.entity_id
_entity_poly.type
_entity_poly.pdbx_seq_one_letter_code
_entity_poly.pdbx_strand_id
1 'polypeptide(L)'
;MDRERLTHLQQLEAESIHIIREVAAEFENPVMMYSIGKDSSVMLHLARKAFYPGKIPFPLLHVDTNWKFKEMIKFRDETAEKYGLDLIVHKNPDGLAMDINPFVHGSGKHTDIMKTEGLKQALNKYGFDAAFGGARRDEEKSRAKERVYSFRDKSHRWDPKNQRPELWRVYNSQVNKGESIRVFPLSNWTELDIWQYIYLENIDIVPLYFAAMRPVVERSGIKIMVDDERMPIGPDDEVKQELVRFRTLGCYPLTGAIESNATTLPEIIEEMLITTSSERQGRLIDHDQAGSMEQKKRQGYF
;
A
#
# COMPACT_ATOMS: atom_id res chain seq x y z
N MET A 1 -10.08 6.23 -40.92
CA MET A 1 -8.91 6.13 -40.03
C MET A 1 -9.40 5.63 -38.70
N ASP A 2 -9.33 4.32 -38.51
CA ASP A 2 -9.75 3.65 -37.29
C ASP A 2 -8.70 3.98 -36.21
N ARG A 3 -9.01 4.92 -35.32
CA ARG A 3 -8.19 5.12 -34.12
C ARG A 3 -8.54 3.95 -33.21
N GLU A 4 -7.65 2.95 -33.11
CA GLU A 4 -7.79 1.88 -32.12
C GLU A 4 -8.15 2.48 -30.76
N ARG A 5 -9.37 2.19 -30.32
CA ARG A 5 -9.89 2.70 -29.05
C ARG A 5 -9.19 1.92 -27.94
N LEU A 6 -8.40 2.61 -27.12
CA LEU A 6 -7.78 2.03 -25.94
C LEU A 6 -8.83 1.33 -25.07
N THR A 7 -8.53 0.11 -24.63
CA THR A 7 -9.32 -0.59 -23.62
C THR A 7 -9.29 0.18 -22.30
N HIS A 8 -10.19 -0.14 -21.37
CA HIS A 8 -10.25 0.49 -20.05
C HIS A 8 -8.90 0.42 -19.30
N LEU A 9 -8.31 -0.78 -19.20
CA LEU A 9 -7.02 -0.95 -18.51
C LEU A 9 -5.87 -0.24 -19.23
N GLN A 10 -5.87 -0.16 -20.56
CA GLN A 10 -4.87 0.62 -21.29
C GLN A 10 -5.01 2.13 -21.04
N GLN A 11 -6.23 2.64 -20.85
CA GLN A 11 -6.45 4.04 -20.47
C GLN A 11 -5.93 4.32 -19.06
N LEU A 12 -6.22 3.43 -18.10
CA LEU A 12 -5.74 3.53 -16.73
C LEU A 12 -4.21 3.42 -16.66
N GLU A 13 -3.60 2.50 -17.41
CA GLU A 13 -2.14 2.38 -17.55
C GLU A 13 -1.53 3.69 -18.07
N ALA A 14 -2.07 4.23 -19.17
CA ALA A 14 -1.55 5.45 -19.78
C ALA A 14 -1.70 6.66 -18.84
N GLU A 15 -2.82 6.78 -18.13
CA GLU A 15 -3.04 7.83 -17.12
C GLU A 15 -2.01 7.72 -15.98
N SER A 16 -1.79 6.52 -15.46
CA SER A 16 -0.87 6.29 -14.35
C SER A 16 0.58 6.57 -14.75
N ILE A 17 0.99 6.12 -15.94
CA ILE A 17 2.32 6.40 -16.50
C ILE A 17 2.51 7.90 -16.70
N HIS A 18 1.49 8.61 -17.18
CA HIS A 18 1.53 10.06 -17.31
C HIS A 18 1.78 10.73 -15.95
N ILE A 19 0.99 10.38 -14.92
CA ILE A 19 1.15 10.92 -13.55
C ILE A 19 2.58 10.67 -13.02
N ILE A 20 3.09 9.44 -13.19
CA ILE A 20 4.45 9.08 -12.75
C ILE A 20 5.52 9.92 -13.45
N ARG A 21 5.38 10.17 -14.75
CA ARG A 21 6.31 10.97 -15.54
C ARG A 21 6.28 12.44 -15.18
N GLU A 22 5.11 13.03 -14.95
CA GLU A 22 4.98 14.43 -14.51
C GLU A 22 5.73 14.65 -13.21
N VAL A 23 5.56 13.75 -12.23
CA VAL A 23 6.27 13.87 -10.95
C VAL A 23 7.78 13.77 -11.13
N ALA A 24 8.25 12.82 -11.95
CA ALA A 24 9.69 12.70 -12.21
C ALA A 24 10.27 13.90 -12.99
N ALA A 25 9.44 14.65 -13.72
CA ALA A 25 9.86 15.84 -14.45
C ALA A 25 9.86 17.10 -13.58
N GLU A 26 8.99 17.17 -12.58
CA GLU A 26 8.73 18.41 -11.83
C GLU A 26 9.27 18.42 -10.39
N PHE A 27 9.66 17.26 -9.84
CA PHE A 27 10.20 17.13 -8.48
C PHE A 27 11.67 16.75 -8.48
N GLU A 28 12.43 17.25 -7.51
CA GLU A 28 13.87 17.04 -7.41
C GLU A 28 14.20 15.67 -6.80
N ASN A 29 13.41 15.19 -5.85
CA ASN A 29 13.70 13.98 -5.09
C ASN A 29 12.42 13.16 -4.81
N PRO A 30 11.80 12.56 -5.85
CA PRO A 30 10.66 11.69 -5.66
C PRO A 30 11.06 10.35 -5.04
N VAL A 31 10.11 9.68 -4.38
CA VAL A 31 10.25 8.31 -3.86
C VAL A 31 8.99 7.51 -4.10
N MET A 32 9.11 6.21 -4.35
CA MET A 32 7.96 5.31 -4.45
C MET A 32 7.77 4.49 -3.17
N MET A 33 6.64 4.67 -2.49
CA MET A 33 6.30 3.83 -1.34
C MET A 33 5.93 2.43 -1.82
N TYR A 34 6.72 1.43 -1.42
CA TYR A 34 6.55 0.04 -1.81
C TYR A 34 6.16 -0.81 -0.61
N SER A 35 4.86 -1.05 -0.44
CA SER A 35 4.29 -1.78 0.70
C SER A 35 4.20 -3.30 0.52
N ILE A 36 4.64 -3.81 -0.64
CA ILE A 36 4.65 -5.25 -0.96
C ILE A 36 3.24 -5.86 -1.01
N GLY A 37 2.24 -5.03 -1.33
CA GLY A 37 0.88 -5.46 -1.65
C GLY A 37 0.63 -5.41 -3.15
N LYS A 38 -0.50 -5.97 -3.58
CA LYS A 38 -0.96 -6.01 -4.97
C LYS A 38 -0.92 -4.63 -5.65
N ASP A 39 -1.41 -3.58 -4.98
CA ASP A 39 -1.47 -2.23 -5.55
C ASP A 39 -0.06 -1.65 -5.75
N SER A 40 0.82 -1.81 -4.76
CA SER A 40 2.21 -1.36 -4.88
C SER A 40 3.01 -2.16 -5.92
N SER A 41 2.68 -3.43 -6.16
CA SER A 41 3.27 -4.22 -7.23
C SER A 41 2.83 -3.74 -8.62
N VAL A 42 1.55 -3.40 -8.79
CA VAL A 42 1.06 -2.75 -10.02
C VAL A 42 1.72 -1.39 -10.22
N MET A 43 1.81 -0.57 -9.17
CA MET A 43 2.46 0.74 -9.25
C MET A 43 3.95 0.64 -9.63
N LEU A 44 4.67 -0.34 -9.07
CA LEU A 44 6.06 -0.64 -9.45
C LEU A 44 6.15 -1.07 -10.92
N HIS A 45 5.25 -1.95 -11.37
CA HIS A 45 5.20 -2.37 -12.76
C HIS A 45 4.98 -1.18 -13.71
N LEU A 46 4.03 -0.30 -13.39
CA LEU A 46 3.76 0.92 -14.15
C LEU A 46 4.97 1.87 -14.17
N ALA A 47 5.69 2.02 -13.06
CA ALA A 47 6.91 2.83 -13.02
C ALA A 47 8.01 2.25 -13.93
N ARG A 48 8.18 0.92 -13.96
CA ARG A 48 9.11 0.26 -14.89
C ARG A 48 8.72 0.51 -16.34
N LYS A 49 7.42 0.44 -16.69
CA LYS A 49 6.92 0.80 -18.03
C LYS A 49 7.14 2.29 -18.35
N ALA A 50 6.93 3.18 -17.37
CA ALA A 50 7.06 4.62 -17.55
C ALA A 50 8.46 5.06 -17.98
N PHE A 51 9.51 4.38 -17.50
CA PHE A 51 10.90 4.75 -17.77
C PHE A 51 11.67 3.78 -18.66
N TYR A 52 11.03 2.72 -19.16
CA TYR A 52 11.65 1.80 -20.10
C TYR A 52 12.19 2.55 -21.35
N PRO A 53 13.39 2.20 -21.87
CA PRO A 53 14.30 1.13 -21.43
C PRO A 53 15.27 1.52 -20.30
N GLY A 54 15.15 2.74 -19.76
CA GLY A 54 15.92 3.19 -18.61
C GLY A 54 15.48 2.56 -17.29
N LYS A 55 16.25 2.86 -16.22
CA LYS A 55 15.87 2.52 -14.85
C LYS A 55 14.90 3.55 -14.28
N ILE A 56 14.19 3.18 -13.21
CA ILE A 56 13.38 4.12 -12.43
C ILE A 56 14.33 5.19 -11.86
N PRO A 57 14.05 6.50 -12.06
CA PRO A 57 14.96 7.58 -11.68
C PRO A 57 14.86 7.98 -10.20
N PHE A 58 14.14 7.22 -9.39
CA PHE A 58 13.92 7.47 -7.97
C PHE A 58 13.98 6.17 -7.16
N PRO A 59 14.35 6.25 -5.87
CA PRO A 59 14.35 5.09 -5.00
C PRO A 59 12.94 4.62 -4.64
N LEU A 60 12.87 3.37 -4.17
CA LEU A 60 11.72 2.84 -3.47
C LEU A 60 11.94 2.98 -1.96
N LEU A 61 10.85 3.13 -1.21
CA LEU A 61 10.87 3.16 0.25
C LEU A 61 9.89 2.13 0.82
N HIS A 62 10.39 1.26 1.69
CA HIS A 62 9.59 0.40 2.53
C HIS A 62 9.75 0.79 4.01
N VAL A 63 8.65 1.22 4.63
CA VAL A 63 8.58 1.43 6.08
C VAL A 63 8.31 0.09 6.76
N ASP A 64 9.36 -0.48 7.34
CA ASP A 64 9.33 -1.78 7.99
C ASP A 64 9.05 -1.63 9.49
N THR A 65 7.91 -2.18 9.90
CA THR A 65 7.46 -2.15 11.29
C THR A 65 8.05 -3.27 12.14
N ASN A 66 8.84 -4.17 11.55
CA ASN A 66 9.28 -5.43 12.16
C ASN A 66 8.14 -6.42 12.46
N TRP A 67 6.95 -6.19 11.90
CA TRP A 67 5.73 -6.99 12.10
C TRP A 67 5.04 -7.37 10.79
N LYS A 68 5.73 -7.28 9.66
CA LYS A 68 5.25 -7.80 8.36
C LYS A 68 5.30 -9.33 8.35
N PHE A 69 4.49 -9.93 7.49
CA PHE A 69 4.59 -11.36 7.20
C PHE A 69 5.99 -11.70 6.64
N LYS A 70 6.53 -12.85 7.00
CA LYS A 70 7.81 -13.36 6.46
C LYS A 70 7.78 -13.47 4.93
N GLU A 71 6.68 -13.98 4.38
CA GLU A 71 6.52 -14.12 2.92
C GLU A 71 6.57 -12.78 2.20
N MET A 72 6.02 -11.71 2.80
CA MET A 72 6.14 -10.36 2.22
C MET A 72 7.58 -9.88 2.19
N ILE A 73 8.32 -10.05 3.29
CA ILE A 73 9.71 -9.59 3.38
C ILE A 73 10.59 -10.35 2.39
N LYS A 74 10.41 -11.67 2.29
CA LYS A 74 11.10 -12.50 1.31
C LYS A 74 10.80 -12.03 -0.12
N PHE A 75 9.52 -11.87 -0.47
CA PHE A 75 9.10 -11.42 -1.80
C PHE A 75 9.67 -10.04 -2.15
N ARG A 76 9.70 -9.12 -1.19
CA ARG A 76 10.30 -7.78 -1.36
C ARG A 76 11.77 -7.87 -1.76
N ASP A 77 12.55 -8.64 -1.02
CA ASP A 77 14.00 -8.74 -1.20
C ASP A 77 14.31 -9.40 -2.56
N GLU A 78 13.60 -10.49 -2.89
CA GLU A 78 13.70 -11.14 -4.20
C GLU A 78 13.29 -10.21 -5.35
N THR A 79 12.24 -9.40 -5.19
CA THR A 79 11.77 -8.44 -6.21
C THR A 79 12.77 -7.31 -6.42
N ALA A 80 13.33 -6.78 -5.33
CA ALA A 80 14.34 -5.72 -5.40
C ALA A 80 15.61 -6.21 -6.12
N GLU A 81 16.07 -7.42 -5.82
CA GLU A 81 17.20 -8.04 -6.49
C GLU A 81 16.91 -8.33 -7.97
N LYS A 82 15.77 -8.99 -8.26
CA LYS A 82 15.34 -9.37 -9.63
C LYS A 82 15.32 -8.18 -10.59
N TYR A 83 14.91 -7.01 -10.13
CA TYR A 83 14.81 -5.82 -10.97
C TYR A 83 15.91 -4.78 -10.72
N GLY A 84 16.88 -5.07 -9.85
CA GLY A 84 17.98 -4.15 -9.50
C GLY A 84 17.50 -2.80 -8.99
N LEU A 85 16.50 -2.82 -8.10
CA LEU A 85 15.85 -1.63 -7.55
C LEU A 85 16.69 -1.04 -6.42
N ASP A 86 16.76 0.29 -6.35
CA ASP A 86 17.24 0.99 -5.17
C ASP A 86 16.14 1.02 -4.11
N LEU A 87 16.18 0.07 -3.17
CA LEU A 87 15.17 -0.08 -2.13
C LEU A 87 15.72 0.37 -0.78
N ILE A 88 15.17 1.47 -0.28
CA ILE A 88 15.42 1.99 1.06
C ILE A 88 14.47 1.31 2.03
N VAL A 89 15.03 0.65 3.04
CA VAL A 89 14.25 0.13 4.18
C VAL A 89 14.44 1.05 5.38
N HIS A 90 13.34 1.58 5.89
CA HIS A 90 13.36 2.42 7.09
C HIS A 90 12.58 1.75 8.23
N LYS A 91 13.23 1.65 9.39
CA LYS A 91 12.63 1.23 10.66
C LYS A 91 12.71 2.40 11.62
N ASN A 92 11.62 2.71 12.33
CA ASN A 92 11.63 3.76 13.34
C ASN A 92 12.51 3.33 14.53
N PRO A 93 13.67 3.97 14.78
CA PRO A 93 14.57 3.60 15.86
C PRO A 93 13.95 3.81 17.25
N ASP A 94 13.14 4.85 17.44
CA ASP A 94 12.49 5.15 18.72
C ASP A 94 11.45 4.08 19.05
N GLY A 95 10.66 3.69 18.06
CA GLY A 95 9.67 2.62 18.20
C GLY A 95 10.31 1.24 18.47
N LEU A 96 11.49 0.98 17.91
CA LEU A 96 12.26 -0.22 18.23
C LEU A 96 12.83 -0.17 19.67
N ALA A 97 13.37 0.98 20.09
CA ALA A 97 13.91 1.14 21.45
C ALA A 97 12.83 0.99 22.54
N MET A 98 11.59 1.37 22.21
CA MET A 98 10.42 1.20 23.08
C MET A 98 9.72 -0.18 22.95
N ASP A 99 10.24 -1.08 22.11
CA ASP A 99 9.65 -2.39 21.79
C ASP A 99 8.16 -2.31 21.41
N ILE A 100 7.81 -1.32 20.57
CA ILE A 100 6.43 -1.08 20.17
C ILE A 100 5.93 -2.21 19.26
N ASN A 101 4.99 -2.98 19.79
CA ASN A 101 4.39 -4.12 19.12
C ASN A 101 2.84 -4.09 19.15
N PRO A 102 2.16 -4.71 18.16
CA PRO A 102 0.71 -4.64 18.03
C PRO A 102 -0.05 -5.43 19.10
N PHE A 103 0.57 -6.40 19.78
CA PHE A 103 -0.08 -7.22 20.81
C PHE A 103 -0.13 -6.54 22.17
N VAL A 104 0.94 -5.86 22.58
CA VAL A 104 1.04 -5.16 23.87
C VAL A 104 0.46 -3.75 23.80
N HIS A 105 0.74 -3.02 22.71
CA HIS A 105 0.41 -1.61 22.60
C HIS A 105 -0.87 -1.33 21.79
N GLY A 106 -1.45 -2.37 21.18
CA GLY A 106 -2.61 -2.27 20.32
C GLY A 106 -2.31 -1.69 18.93
N SER A 107 -3.29 -1.79 18.03
CA SER A 107 -3.10 -1.46 16.62
C SER A 107 -2.86 0.04 16.38
N GLY A 108 -3.56 0.91 17.12
CA GLY A 108 -3.46 2.37 17.01
C GLY A 108 -2.05 2.89 17.30
N LYS A 109 -1.53 2.66 18.51
CA LYS A 109 -0.19 3.13 18.93
C LYS A 109 0.92 2.51 18.08
N HIS A 110 0.84 1.21 17.81
CA HIS A 110 1.83 0.54 16.96
C HIS A 110 1.86 1.16 15.56
N THR A 111 0.70 1.35 14.95
CA THR A 111 0.61 1.94 13.60
C THR A 111 1.12 3.37 13.57
N ASP A 112 0.77 4.17 14.57
CA ASP A 112 1.19 5.57 14.62
C ASP A 112 2.72 5.70 14.74
N ILE A 113 3.31 5.03 15.72
CA ILE A 113 4.75 5.11 15.98
C ILE A 113 5.54 4.42 14.86
N MET A 114 5.22 3.16 14.55
CA MET A 114 6.05 2.36 13.64
C MET A 114 5.82 2.68 12.17
N LYS A 115 4.65 3.22 11.78
CA LYS A 115 4.38 3.61 10.38
C LYS A 115 4.31 5.12 10.18
N THR A 116 3.43 5.83 10.87
CA THR A 116 3.22 7.28 10.62
C THR A 116 4.51 8.05 10.89
N GLU A 117 5.04 7.92 12.11
CA GLU A 117 6.26 8.63 12.49
C GLU A 117 7.48 8.07 11.76
N GLY A 118 7.56 6.75 11.56
CA GLY A 118 8.61 6.14 10.74
C GLY A 118 8.63 6.68 9.29
N LEU A 119 7.47 6.85 8.65
CA LEU A 119 7.38 7.45 7.32
C LEU A 119 7.86 8.89 7.32
N LYS A 120 7.39 9.72 8.26
CA LYS A 120 7.83 11.13 8.37
C LYS A 120 9.34 11.24 8.60
N GLN A 121 9.90 10.39 9.47
CA GLN A 121 11.33 10.33 9.72
C GLN A 121 12.10 10.00 8.43
N ALA A 122 11.65 9.01 7.66
CA ALA A 122 12.25 8.66 6.39
C ALA A 122 12.19 9.83 5.38
N LEU A 123 11.00 10.41 5.18
CA LEU A 123 10.81 11.53 4.24
C LEU A 123 11.70 12.73 4.59
N ASN A 124 11.78 13.09 5.88
CA ASN A 124 12.66 14.16 6.36
C ASN A 124 14.14 13.82 6.20
N LYS A 125 14.55 12.60 6.57
CA LYS A 125 15.95 12.15 6.52
C LYS A 125 16.53 12.23 5.12
N TYR A 126 15.75 11.80 4.12
CA TYR A 126 16.19 11.76 2.73
C TYR A 126 15.80 13.01 1.94
N GLY A 127 14.98 13.90 2.50
CA GLY A 127 14.56 15.14 1.85
C GLY A 127 13.69 14.88 0.62
N PHE A 128 12.78 13.90 0.69
CA PHE A 128 11.87 13.60 -0.41
C PHE A 128 10.77 14.68 -0.53
N ASP A 129 10.59 15.22 -1.72
CA ASP A 129 9.61 16.28 -2.04
C ASP A 129 8.33 15.75 -2.71
N ALA A 130 8.37 14.52 -3.24
CA ALA A 130 7.19 13.78 -3.67
C ALA A 130 7.26 12.30 -3.26
N ALA A 131 6.13 11.74 -2.82
CA ALA A 131 6.03 10.32 -2.50
C ALA A 131 4.85 9.67 -3.23
N PHE A 132 5.12 8.68 -4.08
CA PHE A 132 4.08 7.88 -4.73
C PHE A 132 3.48 6.87 -3.74
N GLY A 133 2.16 6.79 -3.69
CA GLY A 133 1.41 5.80 -2.93
C GLY A 133 0.41 5.03 -3.81
N GLY A 134 0.22 3.74 -3.50
CA GLY A 134 -0.72 2.87 -4.20
C GLY A 134 -2.17 2.99 -3.73
N ALA A 135 -2.55 4.11 -3.11
CA ALA A 135 -3.89 4.31 -2.57
C ALA A 135 -4.92 4.51 -3.70
N ARG A 136 -6.09 3.86 -3.57
CA ARG A 136 -7.22 4.00 -4.51
C ARG A 136 -8.41 4.70 -3.86
N ARG A 137 -9.26 5.33 -4.69
CA ARG A 137 -10.48 6.02 -4.23
C ARG A 137 -11.58 5.05 -3.79
N ASP A 138 -11.64 3.86 -4.39
CA ASP A 138 -12.64 2.83 -4.06
C ASP A 138 -12.31 2.04 -2.78
N GLU A 139 -11.04 2.08 -2.33
CA GLU A 139 -10.54 1.26 -1.21
C GLU A 139 -11.22 1.58 0.13
N GLU A 140 -11.55 2.86 0.39
CA GLU A 140 -12.15 3.31 1.65
C GLU A 140 -12.91 4.65 1.49
N LYS A 141 -13.98 4.84 2.27
CA LYS A 141 -14.92 5.98 2.14
C LYS A 141 -14.25 7.34 2.24
N SER A 142 -13.29 7.55 3.13
CA SER A 142 -12.59 8.85 3.29
C SER A 142 -11.72 9.20 2.07
N ARG A 143 -11.35 8.21 1.26
CA ARG A 143 -10.56 8.39 0.03
C ARG A 143 -11.39 8.68 -1.22
N ALA A 144 -12.71 8.55 -1.17
CA ALA A 144 -13.56 8.82 -2.32
C ALA A 144 -13.41 10.24 -2.88
N LYS A 145 -13.00 11.20 -2.03
CA LYS A 145 -12.75 12.61 -2.41
C LYS A 145 -11.26 12.91 -2.57
N GLU A 146 -10.39 11.90 -2.61
CA GLU A 146 -8.97 12.13 -2.76
C GLU A 146 -8.58 12.61 -4.15
N ARG A 147 -7.58 13.49 -4.15
CA ARG A 147 -6.92 13.98 -5.35
C ARG A 147 -5.75 13.07 -5.71
N VAL A 148 -5.27 13.14 -6.95
CA VAL A 148 -4.02 12.47 -7.35
C VAL A 148 -2.86 13.10 -6.58
N TYR A 149 -2.81 14.43 -6.48
CA TYR A 149 -1.81 15.22 -5.78
C TYR A 149 -2.37 15.72 -4.45
N SER A 150 -1.77 15.25 -3.36
CA SER A 150 -2.14 15.58 -1.98
C SER A 150 -1.01 16.35 -1.31
N PHE A 151 -1.19 17.66 -1.17
CA PHE A 151 -0.16 18.59 -0.68
C PHE A 151 0.02 18.50 0.83
N ARG A 152 1.28 18.50 1.26
CA ARG A 152 1.72 18.43 2.67
C ARG A 152 2.58 19.63 3.01
N ASP A 153 2.31 20.22 4.17
CA ASP A 153 3.16 21.27 4.71
C ASP A 153 4.51 20.72 5.22
N LYS A 154 5.36 21.61 5.72
CA LYS A 154 6.68 21.28 6.29
C LYS A 154 6.63 20.33 7.50
N SER A 155 5.46 20.22 8.14
CA SER A 155 5.20 19.32 9.26
C SER A 155 4.49 18.03 8.82
N HIS A 156 4.45 17.75 7.51
CA HIS A 156 3.74 16.64 6.86
C HIS A 156 2.21 16.66 7.04
N ARG A 157 1.64 17.78 7.48
CA ARG A 157 0.19 17.90 7.70
C ARG A 157 -0.52 18.21 6.40
N TRP A 158 -1.75 17.71 6.31
CA TRP A 158 -2.65 17.98 5.20
C TRP A 158 -3.63 19.10 5.56
N ASP A 159 -3.70 20.12 4.71
CA ASP A 159 -4.66 21.23 4.82
C ASP A 159 -5.62 21.22 3.60
N PRO A 160 -6.95 21.16 3.81
CA PRO A 160 -7.94 21.24 2.73
C PRO A 160 -7.77 22.46 1.81
N LYS A 161 -7.37 23.62 2.36
CA LYS A 161 -7.26 24.88 1.61
C LYS A 161 -6.05 24.92 0.68
N ASN A 162 -5.02 24.13 0.97
CA ASN A 162 -3.81 24.04 0.16
C ASN A 162 -3.95 23.05 -1.01
N GLN A 163 -5.09 22.35 -1.12
CA GLN A 163 -5.33 21.39 -2.19
C GLN A 163 -5.77 22.09 -3.48
N ARG A 164 -5.33 21.57 -4.62
CA ARG A 164 -5.52 22.21 -5.92
C ARG A 164 -6.55 21.49 -6.77
N PRO A 165 -7.38 22.19 -7.54
CA PRO A 165 -8.19 21.56 -8.59
C PRO A 165 -7.29 20.82 -9.59
N GLU A 166 -7.70 19.61 -9.97
CA GLU A 166 -7.04 18.79 -10.99
C GLU A 166 -7.94 18.81 -12.22
N LEU A 167 -7.51 19.49 -13.28
CA LEU A 167 -8.32 19.68 -14.48
C LEU A 167 -7.68 18.88 -15.64
N TRP A 168 -8.49 18.07 -16.32
CA TRP A 168 -8.04 17.17 -17.39
C TRP A 168 -6.91 16.23 -16.93
N ARG A 169 -5.72 16.36 -17.54
CA ARG A 169 -4.49 15.63 -17.19
C ARG A 169 -3.38 16.62 -16.85
N VAL A 170 -3.75 17.82 -16.38
CA VAL A 170 -2.82 18.88 -16.02
C VAL A 170 -2.76 18.95 -14.50
N TYR A 171 -1.55 18.79 -13.97
CA TYR A 171 -1.29 18.81 -12.53
C TYR A 171 -0.47 20.06 -12.19
N ASN A 172 -0.82 20.73 -11.10
CA ASN A 172 -0.01 21.85 -10.60
C ASN A 172 0.88 21.34 -9.47
N SER A 173 2.15 21.08 -9.78
CA SER A 173 3.16 20.54 -8.87
C SER A 173 3.93 21.56 -8.03
N GLN A 174 3.72 22.87 -8.22
CA GLN A 174 4.53 23.89 -7.55
C GLN A 174 4.52 23.70 -6.03
N VAL A 175 5.65 23.44 -5.39
CA VAL A 175 5.76 23.32 -3.93
C VAL A 175 6.69 24.38 -3.38
N ASN A 176 6.42 24.88 -2.18
CA ASN A 176 7.39 25.74 -1.50
C ASN A 176 8.51 24.89 -0.91
N LYS A 177 9.67 25.50 -0.67
CA LYS A 177 10.81 24.83 -0.02
C LYS A 177 10.39 24.20 1.30
N GLY A 178 10.53 22.88 1.40
CA GLY A 178 10.20 22.07 2.58
C GLY A 178 8.77 21.53 2.60
N GLU A 179 7.91 21.90 1.66
CA GLU A 179 6.64 21.20 1.41
C GLU A 179 6.90 19.93 0.60
N SER A 180 5.98 18.98 0.68
CA SER A 180 6.02 17.77 -0.14
C SER A 180 4.64 17.41 -0.63
N ILE A 181 4.56 16.49 -1.58
CA ILE A 181 3.29 15.92 -2.03
C ILE A 181 3.23 14.41 -1.83
N ARG A 182 2.01 13.89 -1.72
CA ARG A 182 1.70 12.48 -1.94
C ARG A 182 1.00 12.36 -3.27
N VAL A 183 1.44 11.41 -4.09
CA VAL A 183 0.93 11.20 -5.44
C VAL A 183 0.29 9.82 -5.51
N PHE A 184 -0.92 9.72 -6.04
CA PHE A 184 -1.64 8.45 -6.12
C PHE A 184 -1.96 8.08 -7.57
N PRO A 185 -0.99 7.51 -8.33
CA PRO A 185 -1.19 7.13 -9.74
C PRO A 185 -2.34 6.15 -9.95
N LEU A 186 -2.64 5.35 -8.92
CA LEU A 186 -3.69 4.35 -8.97
C LEU A 186 -5.08 4.86 -8.57
N SER A 187 -5.27 6.16 -8.33
CA SER A 187 -6.50 6.68 -7.71
C SER A 187 -7.79 6.29 -8.43
N ASN A 188 -7.74 6.11 -9.76
CA ASN A 188 -8.89 5.74 -10.60
C ASN A 188 -9.08 4.24 -10.82
N TRP A 189 -8.15 3.42 -10.33
CA TRP A 189 -8.25 1.98 -10.44
C TRP A 189 -9.20 1.46 -9.37
N THR A 190 -9.95 0.41 -9.71
CA THR A 190 -10.71 -0.37 -8.74
C THR A 190 -9.93 -1.62 -8.31
N GLU A 191 -10.39 -2.30 -7.26
CA GLU A 191 -9.76 -3.57 -6.88
C GLU A 191 -9.80 -4.59 -8.04
N LEU A 192 -10.90 -4.63 -8.81
CA LEU A 192 -11.03 -5.53 -9.94
C LEU A 192 -10.02 -5.18 -11.05
N ASP A 193 -9.82 -3.90 -11.33
CA ASP A 193 -8.84 -3.45 -12.33
C ASP A 193 -7.42 -3.89 -11.96
N ILE A 194 -7.06 -3.78 -10.67
CA ILE A 194 -5.76 -4.21 -10.15
C ILE A 194 -5.55 -5.71 -10.40
N TRP A 195 -6.52 -6.56 -10.07
CA TRP A 195 -6.40 -8.00 -10.28
C TRP A 195 -6.39 -8.40 -11.76
N GLN A 196 -7.24 -7.79 -12.57
CA GLN A 196 -7.25 -8.04 -14.02
C GLN A 196 -5.93 -7.63 -14.66
N TYR A 197 -5.35 -6.50 -14.23
CA TYR A 197 -4.07 -6.04 -14.74
C TYR A 197 -2.91 -6.93 -14.29
N ILE A 198 -2.90 -7.39 -13.03
CA ILE A 198 -1.95 -8.39 -12.53
C ILE A 198 -1.99 -9.66 -13.39
N TYR A 199 -3.20 -10.12 -13.73
CA TYR A 199 -3.38 -11.30 -14.56
C TYR A 199 -2.88 -11.08 -16.01
N LEU A 200 -3.28 -9.99 -16.66
CA LEU A 200 -2.91 -9.71 -18.05
C LEU A 200 -1.41 -9.46 -18.23
N GLU A 201 -0.78 -8.78 -17.28
CA GLU A 201 0.64 -8.41 -17.34
C GLU A 201 1.55 -9.45 -16.67
N ASN A 202 0.99 -10.54 -16.14
CA ASN A 202 1.70 -11.59 -15.40
C ASN A 202 2.60 -11.01 -14.28
N ILE A 203 2.01 -10.14 -13.45
CA ILE A 203 2.73 -9.48 -12.35
C ILE A 203 2.86 -10.45 -11.18
N ASP A 204 4.09 -10.70 -10.73
CA ASP A 204 4.34 -11.50 -9.54
C ASP A 204 3.73 -10.83 -8.29
N ILE A 205 3.11 -11.64 -7.43
CA ILE A 205 2.51 -11.19 -6.17
C ILE A 205 2.83 -12.15 -5.03
N VAL A 206 2.65 -11.66 -3.80
CA VAL A 206 2.90 -12.43 -2.58
C VAL A 206 1.96 -13.64 -2.50
N PRO A 207 2.46 -14.85 -2.18
CA PRO A 207 1.64 -16.07 -2.07
C PRO A 207 0.46 -16.00 -1.09
N LEU A 208 0.54 -15.11 -0.09
CA LEU A 208 -0.54 -14.81 0.87
C LEU A 208 -1.87 -14.42 0.21
N TYR A 209 -1.84 -13.92 -1.03
CA TYR A 209 -3.06 -13.59 -1.77
C TYR A 209 -3.85 -14.81 -2.24
N PHE A 210 -3.20 -15.97 -2.39
CA PHE A 210 -3.82 -17.23 -2.79
C PHE A 210 -4.19 -18.06 -1.56
N ALA A 211 -5.29 -18.79 -1.66
CA ALA A 211 -5.72 -19.72 -0.63
C ALA A 211 -4.68 -20.83 -0.41
N ALA A 212 -4.33 -21.07 0.86
CA ALA A 212 -3.49 -22.18 1.27
C ALA A 212 -3.83 -22.56 2.71
N MET A 213 -3.52 -23.81 3.08
CA MET A 213 -3.65 -24.26 4.47
C MET A 213 -2.64 -23.49 5.33
N ARG A 214 -3.15 -22.70 6.28
CA ARG A 214 -2.34 -21.87 7.16
C ARG A 214 -2.78 -22.03 8.62
N PRO A 215 -1.84 -21.98 9.57
CA PRO A 215 -2.17 -21.94 10.99
C PRO A 215 -2.81 -20.60 11.32
N VAL A 216 -4.03 -20.62 11.83
CA VAL A 216 -4.79 -19.44 12.23
C VAL A 216 -5.29 -19.59 13.66
N VAL A 217 -5.40 -18.45 14.34
CA VAL A 217 -6.08 -18.30 15.63
C VAL A 217 -7.19 -17.28 15.45
N GLU A 218 -8.38 -17.59 15.94
CA GLU A 218 -9.50 -16.66 15.92
C GLU A 218 -9.51 -15.81 17.19
N ARG A 219 -9.32 -14.50 17.04
CA ARG A 219 -9.40 -13.53 18.15
C ARG A 219 -10.43 -12.47 17.84
N SER A 220 -11.42 -12.32 18.73
CA SER A 220 -12.50 -11.34 18.58
C SER A 220 -13.21 -11.42 17.20
N GLY A 221 -13.43 -12.64 16.71
CA GLY A 221 -14.09 -12.89 15.41
C GLY A 221 -13.20 -12.66 14.18
N ILE A 222 -11.90 -12.42 14.35
CA ILE A 222 -10.94 -12.22 13.25
C ILE A 222 -9.91 -13.34 13.28
N LYS A 223 -9.72 -13.98 12.12
CA LYS A 223 -8.71 -15.03 11.93
C LYS A 223 -7.35 -14.39 11.69
N ILE A 224 -6.43 -14.60 12.62
CA ILE A 224 -5.06 -14.08 12.54
C ILE A 224 -4.14 -15.27 12.25
N MET A 225 -3.34 -15.18 11.19
CA MET A 225 -2.35 -16.21 10.88
C MET A 225 -1.18 -16.15 11.87
N VAL A 226 -0.78 -17.31 12.36
CA VAL A 226 0.43 -17.50 13.14
C VAL A 226 1.61 -17.59 12.17
N ASP A 227 2.22 -16.44 11.85
CA ASP A 227 3.33 -16.35 10.89
C ASP A 227 4.66 -16.81 11.50
N ASP A 228 4.92 -16.47 12.78
CA ASP A 228 6.10 -16.87 13.53
C ASP A 228 5.99 -16.64 15.04
N GLU A 229 7.08 -16.99 15.74
CA GLU A 229 7.26 -16.91 17.20
C GLU A 229 7.05 -15.50 17.80
N ARG A 230 7.01 -14.42 16.99
CA ARG A 230 6.71 -13.09 17.50
C ARG A 230 5.27 -13.00 18.00
N MET A 231 4.36 -13.84 17.49
CA MET A 231 2.98 -13.87 17.95
C MET A 231 2.87 -14.70 19.24
N PRO A 232 2.52 -14.09 20.39
CA PRO A 232 2.28 -14.86 21.59
C PRO A 232 1.01 -15.70 21.41
N ILE A 233 1.10 -17.00 21.72
CA ILE A 233 -0.04 -17.91 21.80
C ILE A 233 -0.40 -18.07 23.28
N GLY A 234 -1.59 -17.61 23.64
CA GLY A 234 -2.17 -17.70 24.98
C GLY A 234 -2.79 -19.08 25.25
N PRO A 235 -3.17 -19.35 26.51
CA PRO A 235 -3.73 -20.64 26.91
C PRO A 235 -5.09 -20.95 26.25
N ASP A 236 -5.84 -19.92 25.88
CA ASP A 236 -7.17 -20.05 25.24
C ASP A 236 -7.09 -19.98 23.71
N ASP A 237 -5.90 -19.79 23.13
CA ASP A 237 -5.75 -19.74 21.69
C ASP A 237 -5.71 -21.16 21.10
N GLU A 238 -6.71 -21.49 20.30
CA GLU A 238 -6.73 -22.74 19.53
C GLU A 238 -6.18 -22.49 18.12
N VAL A 239 -4.98 -23.00 17.84
CA VAL A 239 -4.37 -22.90 16.50
C VAL A 239 -4.97 -23.97 15.59
N LYS A 240 -5.67 -23.54 14.53
CA LYS A 240 -6.28 -24.43 13.53
C LYS A 240 -5.60 -24.27 12.17
N GLN A 241 -5.50 -25.37 11.44
CA GLN A 241 -5.11 -25.33 10.04
C GLN A 241 -6.35 -25.07 9.20
N GLU A 242 -6.38 -23.94 8.50
CA GLU A 242 -7.53 -23.55 7.68
C GLU A 242 -7.09 -23.08 6.30
N LEU A 243 -7.94 -23.33 5.31
CA LEU A 243 -7.72 -22.86 3.94
C LEU A 243 -8.13 -21.39 3.84
N VAL A 244 -7.14 -20.50 3.94
CA VAL A 244 -7.37 -19.05 4.01
C VAL A 244 -6.47 -18.29 3.06
N ARG A 245 -6.87 -17.07 2.69
CA ARG A 245 -6.07 -16.09 1.95
C ARG A 245 -6.19 -14.70 2.56
N PHE A 246 -5.44 -13.74 2.03
CA PHE A 246 -5.49 -12.35 2.48
C PHE A 246 -5.87 -11.41 1.34
N ARG A 247 -6.93 -10.61 1.54
CA ARG A 247 -7.35 -9.60 0.54
C ARG A 247 -6.50 -8.33 0.59
N THR A 248 -5.93 -8.00 1.76
CA THR A 248 -4.98 -6.90 1.94
C THR A 248 -3.81 -7.33 2.83
N LEU A 249 -2.63 -6.72 2.65
CA LEU A 249 -1.41 -7.11 3.35
C LEU A 249 -0.79 -5.94 4.12
N GLY A 250 -0.31 -6.18 5.34
CA GLY A 250 0.40 -5.18 6.15
C GLY A 250 1.13 -5.81 7.32
N CYS A 251 0.93 -5.30 8.53
CA CYS A 251 1.45 -5.99 9.72
C CYS A 251 0.59 -7.23 9.94
N TYR A 252 1.19 -8.41 10.03
CA TYR A 252 0.44 -9.66 10.08
C TYR A 252 -0.52 -9.77 11.27
N PRO A 253 -0.20 -9.27 12.49
CA PRO A 253 -1.16 -9.31 13.61
C PRO A 253 -2.38 -8.42 13.41
N LEU A 254 -2.33 -7.52 12.43
CA LEU A 254 -3.36 -6.51 12.13
C LEU A 254 -4.06 -6.76 10.79
N THR A 255 -3.85 -7.94 10.22
CA THR A 255 -4.39 -8.36 8.93
C THR A 255 -5.16 -9.66 9.13
N GLY A 256 -6.48 -9.58 9.04
CA GLY A 256 -7.37 -10.74 9.11
C GLY A 256 -7.30 -11.59 7.84
N ALA A 257 -7.22 -12.90 8.02
CA ALA A 257 -7.38 -13.89 6.96
C ALA A 257 -8.87 -14.07 6.63
N ILE A 258 -9.16 -14.46 5.39
CA ILE A 258 -10.49 -14.86 4.95
C ILE A 258 -10.46 -16.30 4.47
N GLU A 259 -11.50 -17.06 4.79
CA GLU A 259 -11.71 -18.38 4.17
C GLU A 259 -11.93 -18.20 2.67
N SER A 260 -11.25 -19.01 1.88
CA SER A 260 -11.36 -18.97 0.43
C SER A 260 -10.79 -20.25 -0.17
N ASN A 261 -11.33 -20.68 -1.31
CA ASN A 261 -10.77 -21.76 -2.13
C ASN A 261 -9.94 -21.22 -3.32
N ALA A 262 -9.77 -19.90 -3.44
CA ALA A 262 -9.12 -19.27 -4.58
C ALA A 262 -7.59 -19.41 -4.53
N THR A 263 -7.08 -20.48 -5.14
CA THR A 263 -5.66 -20.83 -5.24
C THR A 263 -4.96 -20.21 -6.47
N THR A 264 -5.72 -19.65 -7.41
CA THR A 264 -5.22 -19.03 -8.64
C THR A 264 -5.74 -17.60 -8.85
N LEU A 265 -5.09 -16.83 -9.72
CA LEU A 265 -5.53 -15.47 -10.08
C LEU A 265 -6.95 -15.44 -10.69
N PRO A 266 -7.31 -16.32 -11.66
CA PRO A 266 -8.68 -16.38 -12.16
C PRO A 266 -9.71 -16.64 -11.06
N GLU A 267 -9.44 -17.57 -10.14
CA GLU A 267 -10.35 -17.87 -9.02
C GLU A 267 -10.51 -16.66 -8.07
N ILE A 268 -9.45 -15.87 -7.83
CA ILE A 268 -9.55 -14.63 -7.04
C ILE A 268 -10.44 -13.61 -7.75
N ILE A 269 -10.28 -13.46 -9.07
CA ILE A 269 -11.09 -12.54 -9.88
C ILE A 269 -12.56 -12.97 -9.84
N GLU A 270 -12.85 -14.26 -10.02
CA GLU A 270 -14.21 -14.81 -9.94
C GLU A 270 -14.85 -14.59 -8.57
N GLU A 271 -14.12 -14.88 -7.49
CA GLU A 271 -14.58 -14.64 -6.11
C GLU A 271 -14.91 -13.16 -5.89
N MET A 272 -14.12 -12.25 -6.46
CA MET A 272 -14.38 -10.82 -6.34
C MET A 272 -15.62 -10.34 -7.08
N LEU A 273 -15.97 -10.93 -8.21
CA LEU A 273 -17.16 -10.53 -8.98
C LEU A 273 -18.47 -10.77 -8.21
N ILE A 274 -18.46 -11.69 -7.25
CA ILE A 274 -19.62 -12.03 -6.40
C ILE A 274 -19.54 -11.44 -4.99
N THR A 275 -18.40 -10.85 -4.61
CA THR A 275 -18.17 -10.35 -3.26
C THR A 275 -18.86 -9.00 -3.03
N THR A 276 -19.64 -8.90 -1.95
CA THR A 276 -20.32 -7.65 -1.54
C THR A 276 -19.62 -6.93 -0.38
N SER A 277 -18.57 -7.51 0.19
CA SER A 277 -17.79 -6.93 1.27
C SER A 277 -16.71 -5.97 0.78
N SER A 278 -16.39 -4.97 1.61
CA SER A 278 -15.28 -4.06 1.38
C SER A 278 -13.94 -4.79 1.47
N GLU A 279 -13.01 -4.39 0.59
CA GLU A 279 -11.63 -4.88 0.56
C GLU A 279 -10.93 -4.85 1.93
N ARG A 280 -11.15 -3.79 2.70
CA ARG A 280 -10.45 -3.54 3.96
C ARG A 280 -11.18 -4.07 5.20
N GLN A 281 -12.25 -4.86 5.05
CA GLN A 281 -13.06 -5.34 6.19
C GLN A 281 -12.22 -6.08 7.26
N GLY A 282 -11.21 -6.84 6.85
CA GLY A 282 -10.33 -7.61 7.75
C GLY A 282 -9.20 -6.81 8.42
N ARG A 283 -9.16 -5.48 8.27
CA ARG A 283 -8.11 -4.63 8.87
C ARG A 283 -8.52 -4.14 10.25
N LEU A 284 -7.86 -4.66 11.29
CA LEU A 284 -8.07 -4.22 12.68
C LEU A 284 -7.86 -2.71 12.88
N ILE A 285 -6.88 -2.12 12.18
CA ILE A 285 -6.58 -0.69 12.24
C ILE A 285 -7.71 0.23 11.78
N ASP A 286 -8.69 -0.30 11.05
CA ASP A 286 -9.80 0.48 10.50
C ASP A 286 -11.02 0.45 11.43
N HIS A 287 -11.08 -0.49 12.39
CA HIS A 287 -12.15 -0.62 13.39
C HIS A 287 -11.88 0.16 14.69
N ASP A 288 -10.61 0.44 15.00
CA ASP A 288 -10.19 1.01 16.29
C ASP A 288 -10.69 2.44 16.57
N GLN A 289 -11.22 3.19 15.59
CA GLN A 289 -11.85 4.50 15.81
C GLN A 289 -12.66 4.97 14.59
N ALA A 290 -13.92 5.38 14.80
CA ALA A 290 -14.73 6.04 13.78
C ALA A 290 -14.06 7.36 13.32
N GLY A 291 -13.79 7.50 12.02
CA GLY A 291 -13.06 8.66 11.47
C GLY A 291 -11.52 8.57 11.54
N SER A 292 -10.96 7.42 11.95
CA SER A 292 -9.51 7.28 12.15
C SER A 292 -8.69 7.58 10.90
N MET A 293 -9.20 7.28 9.69
CA MET A 293 -8.45 7.46 8.45
C MET A 293 -8.33 8.92 8.02
N GLU A 294 -9.36 9.75 8.21
CA GLU A 294 -9.28 11.19 7.93
C GLU A 294 -8.33 11.88 8.92
N GLN A 295 -8.34 11.45 10.19
CA GLN A 295 -7.44 11.97 11.19
C GLN A 295 -5.98 11.56 10.91
N LYS A 296 -5.75 10.30 10.56
CA LYS A 296 -4.47 9.76 10.08
C LYS A 296 -3.97 10.50 8.84
N LYS A 297 -4.86 10.85 7.90
CA LYS A 297 -4.51 11.70 6.74
C LYS A 297 -3.96 13.05 7.18
N ARG A 298 -4.65 13.77 8.07
CA ARG A 298 -4.19 15.06 8.61
C ARG A 298 -2.85 14.95 9.33
N GLN A 299 -2.60 13.79 9.95
CA GLN A 299 -1.36 13.48 10.66
C GLN A 299 -0.23 12.99 9.74
N GLY A 300 -0.42 12.77 8.44
CA GLY A 300 0.66 12.35 7.53
C GLY A 300 0.82 10.84 7.34
N TYR A 301 -0.20 10.04 7.68
CA TYR A 301 -0.18 8.57 7.51
C TYR A 301 -0.18 8.11 6.05
N PHE A 302 -0.73 8.91 5.15
CA PHE A 302 -0.68 8.71 3.70
C PHE A 302 0.38 9.60 3.07
#